data_AF-A0A6B1EW03-F1
#
_entry.id   AF-A0A6B1EW03-F1
#
_cell.length_a   1.000
_cell.length_b   1.000
_cell.length_c   1.000
_cell.angle_alpha   90.00
_cell.angle_beta   90.00
_cell.angle_gamma   90.00
#
_symmetry.space_group_name_H-M   'P 1'
#
loop_
_entity.id
_entity.type
_entity.pdbx_description
1 polymer ?
#
loop_
_entity_poly.entity_id
_entity_poly.type
_entity_poly.pdbx_seq_one_letter_code
_entity_poly.pdbx_strand_id
1 'polypeptide(L)'
;MTQSDIIQTILKDSNYHLDLFHASEIQSLRQRIEGNQKTPITYCSIRGKAVQLKPEELIRQLYVERVLNQYHYPRERVRFEHLVNFGREKKRADIVILDKDRADTPYQIFRYKTSPFKAGMS
;
A
#
# COMPACT_ATOMS: atom_id res chain seq x y z
N MET A 1 -1.99 -27.40 13.69
CA MET A 1 -2.58 -26.88 12.46
C MET A 1 -2.28 -25.39 12.39
N THR A 2 -1.25 -24.98 11.65
CA THR A 2 -0.99 -23.55 11.43
C THR A 2 -2.05 -23.04 10.47
N GLN A 3 -3.03 -22.32 11.00
CA GLN A 3 -3.99 -21.56 10.21
C GLN A 3 -3.18 -20.70 9.22
N SER A 4 -3.38 -20.91 7.92
CA SER A 4 -2.65 -20.15 6.89
C SER A 4 -2.85 -18.65 7.13
N ASP A 5 -1.73 -17.92 7.25
CA ASP A 5 -1.75 -16.48 7.42
C ASP A 5 -2.43 -15.84 6.21
N ILE A 6 -3.49 -15.06 6.48
CA ILE A 6 -4.33 -14.46 5.43
C ILE A 6 -3.51 -13.51 4.55
N ILE A 7 -2.52 -12.83 5.13
CA ILE A 7 -1.61 -11.94 4.40
C ILE A 7 -0.76 -12.75 3.42
N GLN A 8 -0.15 -13.85 3.86
CA GLN A 8 0.62 -14.72 2.97
C GLN A 8 -0.26 -15.35 1.88
N THR A 9 -1.51 -15.69 2.22
CA THR A 9 -2.47 -16.23 1.26
C THR A 9 -2.81 -15.20 0.17
N ILE A 10 -3.00 -13.93 0.54
CA ILE A 10 -3.26 -12.84 -0.41
C ILE A 10 -2.06 -12.64 -1.33
N LEU A 11 -0.83 -12.73 -0.81
CA LEU A 11 0.39 -12.46 -1.59
C LEU A 11 0.94 -13.66 -2.37
N LYS A 12 0.42 -14.88 -2.13
CA LYS A 12 0.97 -16.15 -2.62
C LYS A 12 1.32 -16.15 -4.11
N ASP A 13 0.45 -15.61 -4.95
CA ASP A 13 0.60 -15.60 -6.42
C ASP A 13 0.97 -14.20 -6.97
N SER A 14 1.49 -13.33 -6.11
CA SER A 14 1.87 -11.96 -6.45
C SER A 14 3.40 -11.76 -6.46
N ASN A 15 3.87 -10.73 -7.17
CA ASN A 15 5.28 -10.33 -7.16
C ASN A 15 5.63 -9.37 -6.00
N TYR A 16 4.79 -9.31 -4.96
CA TYR A 16 4.99 -8.45 -3.81
C TYR A 16 5.56 -9.24 -2.64
N HIS A 17 6.50 -8.59 -1.93
CA HIS A 17 7.20 -9.20 -0.82
C HIS A 17 7.06 -8.33 0.44
N LEU A 18 6.94 -9.00 1.60
CA LEU A 18 6.80 -8.33 2.89
C LEU A 18 8.13 -7.84 3.47
N ASP A 19 9.26 -8.22 2.88
CA ASP A 19 10.61 -7.92 3.38
C ASP A 19 10.91 -6.41 3.50
N LEU A 20 10.12 -5.59 2.81
CA LEU A 20 10.19 -4.13 2.87
C LEU A 20 9.49 -3.54 4.11
N PHE A 21 8.79 -4.36 4.91
CA PHE A 21 7.94 -3.94 6.02
C PHE A 21 8.37 -4.51 7.37
N HIS A 22 8.29 -3.67 8.40
CA HIS A 22 8.50 -4.07 9.77
C HIS A 22 7.37 -4.98 10.25
N ALA A 23 7.71 -5.90 11.16
CA ALA A 23 6.75 -6.82 11.75
C ALA A 23 5.57 -6.10 12.44
N SER A 24 5.81 -4.91 13.02
CA SER A 24 4.76 -4.07 13.63
C SER A 24 3.74 -3.60 12.61
N GLU A 25 4.17 -3.16 11.43
CA GLU A 25 3.27 -2.71 10.34
C GLU A 25 2.39 -3.87 9.85
N ILE A 26 3.02 -5.04 9.64
CA ILE A 26 2.33 -6.26 9.21
C ILE A 26 1.32 -6.70 10.28
N GLN A 27 1.70 -6.67 11.55
CA GLN A 27 0.83 -7.09 12.65
C GLN A 27 -0.35 -6.12 12.84
N SER A 28 -0.11 -4.80 12.77
CA SER A 28 -1.17 -3.79 12.82
C SER A 28 -2.18 -3.98 11.69
N LEU A 29 -1.72 -4.21 10.46
CA LEU A 29 -2.62 -4.52 9.36
C LEU A 29 -3.40 -5.81 9.63
N ARG A 30 -2.70 -6.89 10.04
CA ARG A 30 -3.30 -8.20 10.31
C ARG A 30 -4.46 -8.13 11.30
N GLN A 31 -4.36 -7.30 12.34
CA GLN A 31 -5.42 -7.11 13.34
C GLN A 31 -6.66 -6.39 12.81
N ARG A 32 -6.53 -5.65 11.69
CA ARG A 32 -7.63 -4.89 11.06
C ARG A 32 -8.27 -5.64 9.88
N ILE A 33 -7.75 -6.82 9.53
CA ILE A 33 -8.32 -7.64 8.45
C ILE A 33 -9.57 -8.33 8.97
N GLU A 34 -10.66 -8.15 8.23
CA GLU A 34 -11.95 -8.77 8.48
C GLU A 34 -12.38 -9.61 7.26
N GLY A 35 -13.42 -10.43 7.44
CA GLY A 35 -13.96 -11.30 6.38
C GLY A 35 -13.29 -12.67 6.33
N ASN A 36 -13.43 -13.35 5.19
CA ASN A 36 -12.89 -14.69 4.96
C ASN A 36 -11.70 -14.65 3.98
N GLN A 37 -11.01 -15.78 3.80
CA GLN A 37 -9.84 -15.89 2.90
C GLN A 37 -10.14 -15.55 1.44
N LYS A 38 -11.38 -15.69 0.96
CA LYS A 38 -11.77 -15.37 -0.43
C LYS A 38 -12.05 -13.88 -0.63
N THR A 39 -12.62 -13.24 0.39
CA THR A 39 -12.99 -11.82 0.36
C THR A 39 -12.49 -11.10 1.60
N PRO A 40 -11.16 -11.02 1.80
CA PRO A 40 -10.59 -10.27 2.91
C PRO A 40 -10.83 -8.78 2.69
N ILE A 41 -11.24 -8.09 3.74
CA ILE A 41 -11.47 -6.64 3.73
C ILE A 41 -10.72 -5.97 4.87
N THR A 42 -10.46 -4.67 4.73
CA THR A 42 -10.00 -3.82 5.83
C THR A 42 -10.64 -2.45 5.69
N TYR A 43 -10.82 -1.74 6.80
CA TYR A 43 -11.10 -0.32 6.74
C TYR A 43 -9.86 0.46 6.26
N CYS A 44 -10.04 1.33 5.27
CA CYS A 44 -9.01 2.19 4.74
C CYS A 44 -9.19 3.62 5.26
N SER A 45 -8.28 4.07 6.13
CA SER A 45 -8.33 5.40 6.76
C SER A 45 -8.22 6.56 5.77
N ILE A 46 -7.56 6.34 4.63
CA ILE A 46 -7.39 7.37 3.58
C ILE A 46 -8.65 7.51 2.72
N ARG A 47 -9.33 6.40 2.38
CA ARG A 47 -10.57 6.42 1.57
C ARG A 47 -11.85 6.52 2.41
N GLY A 48 -11.76 6.36 3.73
CA GLY A 48 -12.89 6.44 4.67
C GLY A 48 -13.89 5.30 4.56
N LYS A 49 -13.53 4.16 3.96
CA LYS A 49 -14.42 3.02 3.71
C LYS A 49 -13.72 1.68 3.78
N ALA A 50 -14.49 0.60 3.92
CA ALA A 50 -13.99 -0.75 3.76
C ALA A 50 -13.53 -0.99 2.31
N VAL A 51 -12.40 -1.68 2.16
CA VAL A 51 -11.80 -2.04 0.87
C VAL A 51 -11.40 -3.50 0.88
N GLN A 52 -11.53 -4.15 -0.28
CA GLN A 52 -11.06 -5.53 -0.45
C GLN A 52 -9.53 -5.56 -0.53
N LEU A 53 -8.91 -6.45 0.24
CA LEU A 53 -7.47 -6.67 0.25
C LEU A 53 -7.03 -7.57 -0.92
N LYS A 54 -6.87 -6.94 -2.08
CA LYS A 54 -6.04 -7.47 -3.17
C LYS A 54 -4.55 -7.27 -2.84
N PRO A 55 -3.61 -7.97 -3.50
CA PRO A 55 -2.18 -7.79 -3.25
C PRO A 55 -1.74 -6.33 -3.28
N GLU A 56 -2.18 -5.55 -4.26
CA GLU A 56 -1.83 -4.13 -4.38
C GLU A 56 -2.40 -3.28 -3.25
N GLU A 57 -3.61 -3.60 -2.80
CA GLU A 57 -4.24 -2.87 -1.69
C GLU A 57 -3.58 -3.23 -0.36
N LEU A 58 -3.18 -4.49 -0.16
CA LEU A 58 -2.44 -4.91 1.02
C LEU A 58 -1.14 -4.13 1.17
N ILE A 59 -0.34 -4.06 0.09
CA ILE A 59 0.89 -3.27 0.07
C ILE A 59 0.60 -1.79 0.30
N ARG A 60 -0.49 -1.25 -0.28
CA ARG A 60 -0.92 0.14 -0.04
C ARG A 60 -1.24 0.42 1.41
N GLN A 61 -1.94 -0.47 2.08
CA GLN A 61 -2.26 -0.33 3.50
C GLN A 61 -1.01 -0.40 4.38
N LEU A 62 -0.03 -1.27 4.05
CA LEU A 62 1.25 -1.31 4.77
C LEU A 62 2.06 -0.01 4.62
N TYR A 63 2.12 0.56 3.42
CA TYR A 63 2.76 1.86 3.23
C TYR A 63 2.03 2.99 3.97
N VAL A 64 0.72 2.93 4.10
CA VAL A 64 -0.05 3.92 4.87
C VAL A 64 0.29 3.82 6.34
N GLU A 65 0.38 2.61 6.91
CA GLU A 65 0.84 2.40 8.28
C GLU A 65 2.21 3.05 8.52
N ARG A 66 3.15 2.87 7.58
CA ARG A 66 4.45 3.55 7.63
C ARG A 66 4.32 5.07 7.64
N VAL A 67 3.59 5.60 6.66
CA VAL A 67 3.50 7.04 6.42
C VAL A 67 2.83 7.75 7.59
N LEU A 68 1.78 7.16 8.15
CA LEU A 68 1.03 7.74 9.26
C LEU A 68 1.74 7.56 10.60
N ASN A 69 2.28 6.37 10.89
CA ASN A 69 2.78 6.06 12.24
C ASN A 69 4.28 6.23 12.39
N GLN A 70 5.08 5.94 11.36
CA GLN A 70 6.53 6.09 11.42
C GLN A 70 6.96 7.48 10.98
N TYR A 71 6.40 7.97 9.88
CA TYR A 71 6.74 9.29 9.33
C TYR A 71 5.82 10.42 9.81
N HIS A 72 4.76 10.10 10.56
CA HIS A 72 3.87 11.08 11.18
C HIS A 72 3.23 12.07 10.19
N TYR A 73 3.05 11.66 8.92
CA TYR A 73 2.32 12.50 7.97
C TYR A 73 0.82 12.44 8.30
N PRO A 74 0.14 13.60 8.33
CA PRO A 74 -1.31 13.62 8.51
C PRO A 74 -2.01 12.97 7.32
N ARG A 75 -3.08 12.21 7.59
CA ARG A 75 -3.85 11.48 6.55
C ARG A 75 -4.37 12.40 5.45
N GLU A 76 -4.63 13.67 5.79
CA GLU A 76 -5.13 14.71 4.89
C GLU A 76 -4.12 15.03 3.78
N ARG A 77 -2.84 14.71 3.96
CA ARG A 77 -1.79 14.88 2.94
C ARG A 77 -1.57 13.64 2.08
N VAL A 78 -2.16 12.49 2.42
CA VAL A 78 -1.96 11.24 1.68
C VAL A 78 -3.05 11.07 0.62
N ARG A 79 -2.67 10.74 -0.60
CA ARG A 79 -3.59 10.43 -1.71
C ARG A 79 -3.20 9.11 -2.34
N PHE A 80 -4.22 8.35 -2.74
CA PHE A 80 -4.04 7.12 -3.52
C PHE A 80 -4.32 7.37 -4.98
N GLU A 81 -3.53 6.72 -5.84
CA GLU A 81 -3.71 6.73 -7.29
C GLU A 81 -3.86 8.15 -7.87
N HIS A 82 -3.09 9.09 -7.32
CA HIS A 82 -3.19 10.51 -7.61
C HIS A 82 -2.49 10.85 -8.92
N LEU A 83 -3.10 11.73 -9.72
CA LEU A 83 -2.52 12.18 -10.98
C LEU A 83 -1.49 13.27 -10.70
N VAL A 84 -0.24 13.01 -11.07
CA VAL A 84 0.88 13.93 -10.85
C VAL A 84 1.33 14.50 -12.19
N ASN A 85 1.53 15.83 -12.23
CA ASN A 85 2.12 16.53 -13.38
C ASN A 85 3.65 16.36 -13.34
N PHE A 86 4.20 15.66 -14.33
CA PHE A 86 5.63 15.54 -14.58
C PHE A 86 5.99 16.38 -15.81
N GLY A 87 6.14 17.69 -15.60
CA GLY A 87 6.36 18.65 -16.69
C GLY A 87 5.17 18.66 -17.65
N ARG A 88 5.38 18.20 -18.89
CA ARG A 88 4.33 18.12 -19.92
C ARG A 88 3.49 16.84 -19.85
N GLU A 89 3.94 15.83 -19.11
CA GLU A 89 3.24 14.55 -18.98
C GLU A 89 2.43 14.47 -17.68
N LYS A 90 1.31 13.76 -17.68
CA LYS A 90 0.56 13.42 -16.46
C LYS A 90 0.66 11.92 -16.20
N LYS A 91 1.09 11.52 -15.00
CA LYS A 91 1.23 10.10 -14.61
C LYS A 91 0.50 9.85 -13.30
N ARG A 92 -0.23 8.72 -13.20
CA ARG A 92 -0.81 8.28 -11.92
C ARG A 92 0.28 7.65 -11.05
N ALA A 93 0.27 8.00 -9.77
CA ALA A 93 1.15 7.45 -8.76
C ALA A 93 0.35 6.71 -7.70
N ASP A 94 0.87 5.60 -7.17
CA ASP A 94 0.13 4.72 -6.27
C ASP A 94 -0.20 5.39 -4.93
N ILE A 95 0.81 6.01 -4.31
CA ILE A 95 0.65 6.84 -3.11
C ILE A 95 1.42 8.14 -3.32
N VAL A 96 0.76 9.25 -3.02
CA VAL A 96 1.35 10.59 -3.02
C VAL A 96 1.17 11.21 -1.64
N ILE A 97 2.24 11.77 -1.10
CA ILE A 97 2.21 12.69 0.03
C ILE A 97 2.30 14.09 -0.54
N LEU A 98 1.29 14.91 -0.30
CA LEU A 98 1.21 16.30 -0.75
C LEU A 98 2.02 17.21 0.17
N ASP A 99 2.44 18.35 -0.34
CA ASP A 99 3.10 19.40 0.43
C ASP A 99 2.15 19.96 1.52
N LYS A 100 2.74 20.41 2.64
CA LYS A 100 1.95 20.92 3.77
C LYS A 100 1.26 22.25 3.47
N ASP A 101 1.88 23.09 2.66
CA ASP A 101 1.43 24.45 2.36
C ASP A 101 0.77 24.52 0.98
N ARG A 102 1.04 23.54 0.10
CA ARG A 102 0.50 23.45 -1.25
C ARG A 102 -0.21 22.12 -1.49
N ALA A 103 -1.52 22.13 -1.31
CA ALA A 103 -2.37 20.94 -1.40
C ALA A 103 -2.31 20.20 -2.75
N ASP A 104 -1.87 20.86 -3.83
CA ASP A 104 -1.75 20.24 -5.16
C ASP A 104 -0.30 19.92 -5.57
N THR A 105 0.67 20.16 -4.68
CA THR A 105 2.09 19.88 -4.97
C THR A 105 2.50 18.56 -4.33
N PRO A 106 2.92 17.55 -5.12
CA PRO A 106 3.50 16.33 -4.57
C PRO A 106 4.81 16.63 -3.83
N TYR A 107 4.90 16.19 -2.58
CA TYR A 107 6.11 16.22 -1.77
C TYR A 107 6.89 14.91 -1.91
N GLN A 108 6.21 13.77 -1.79
CA GLN A 108 6.81 12.45 -1.94
C GLN A 108 5.88 11.51 -2.71
N ILE A 109 6.46 10.70 -3.58
CA ILE A 109 5.73 9.77 -4.45
C ILE A 109 6.25 8.37 -4.19
N PHE A 110 5.36 7.45 -3.78
CA PHE A 110 5.66 6.03 -3.71
C PHE A 110 5.01 5.33 -4.90
N ARG A 111 5.81 4.52 -5.58
CA ARG A 111 5.37 3.67 -6.68
C ARG A 111 5.73 2.24 -6.35
N TYR A 112 4.77 1.33 -6.54
CA TYR A 112 5.09 -0.08 -6.44
C TYR A 112 5.87 -0.51 -7.67
N LYS A 113 7.04 -1.12 -7.46
CA LYS A 113 7.71 -1.87 -8.51
C LYS A 113 7.38 -3.33 -8.29
N THR A 114 6.64 -3.93 -9.22
CA THR A 114 6.74 -5.37 -9.41
C THR A 114 8.15 -5.62 -9.95
N SER A 115 8.94 -6.46 -9.28
CA SER A 115 10.22 -6.86 -9.85
C SER A 115 9.91 -7.56 -11.18
N PRO A 116 10.51 -7.17 -12.32
CA PRO A 116 10.43 -8.00 -13.50
C PRO A 116 11.19 -9.28 -13.18
N PHE A 117 10.45 -10.39 -13.07
CA PHE A 117 11.05 -11.72 -13.04
C PHE A 117 11.83 -11.89 -14.34
N LYS A 118 13.15 -11.68 -14.32
CA LYS A 118 14.01 -12.11 -15.44
C LYS A 118 14.13 -13.62 -15.35
N ALA A 119 13.24 -14.32 -16.05
CA ALA A 119 13.51 -15.69 -16.44
C ALA A 119 14.72 -15.70 -17.39
N GLY A 120 15.77 -16.45 -17.01
CA GLY A 120 16.85 -16.84 -17.89
C GLY A 120 18.19 -16.14 -17.65
N MET A 121 19.09 -16.84 -16.97
CA MET A 121 20.43 -17.15 -17.50
C MET A 121 20.79 -18.56 -17.01
N SER A 122 20.57 -19.55 -17.89
CA SER A 122 21.34 -20.79 -17.89
C SER A 122 22.65 -20.56 -18.64
#